data_AF-A0A1Q6SDS6-F1
#
_entry.id   AF-A0A1Q6SDS6-F1
#
_cell.length_a   1.000
_cell.length_b   1.000
_cell.length_c   1.000
_cell.angle_alpha   90.00
_cell.angle_beta   90.00
_cell.angle_gamma   90.00
#
_symmetry.space_group_name_H-M   'P 1'
#
loop_
_entity.id
_entity.type
_entity.pdbx_description
1 polymer ?
#
loop_
_entity_poly.entity_id
_entity_poly.type
_entity_poly.pdbx_seq_one_letter_code
_entity_poly.pdbx_strand_id
1 'polypeptide(L)'
;MEHQRKDANIIFASLFIQTAGCEQTEYWKNKIHIEDVWKETYGNENIIVGIIDSGIDITSSDLQSVIYHNDQEISNNQVDDVVNAIKYGYNKGIRLFNCSWDMEVYSEKLYTIMKECSDAIFVCSGGKNSSNVDVQHVYPACFELPNAICVGGLGINGKIYEFSGYGEKIDIYAPAEKVYCLMPEDTYTYSEGVSISVAYVTGTIALAKSINPTLKCEEIKNRLHRCYNEELNIPVLDVKKICIQE
;
A
#
# COMPACT_ATOMS: atom_id res chain seq x y z
N MET A 1 -25.14 19.13 8.20
CA MET A 1 -25.27 17.80 7.57
C MET A 1 -24.24 16.92 8.23
N GLU A 2 -24.70 15.86 8.88
CA GLU A 2 -23.84 14.92 9.62
C GLU A 2 -23.06 14.11 8.57
N HIS A 3 -21.75 14.36 8.47
CA HIS A 3 -20.89 13.68 7.51
C HIS A 3 -20.74 12.23 7.97
N GLN A 4 -21.30 11.29 7.22
CA GLN A 4 -21.27 9.87 7.58
C GLN A 4 -19.87 9.32 7.33
N ARG A 5 -18.96 9.45 8.32
CA ARG A 5 -17.86 8.49 8.45
C ARG A 5 -18.50 7.15 8.79
N LYS A 6 -18.39 6.19 7.88
CA LYS A 6 -18.79 4.80 8.15
C LYS A 6 -17.54 4.03 8.50
N ASP A 7 -17.60 3.25 9.57
CA ASP A 7 -16.53 2.34 9.98
C ASP A 7 -16.15 1.41 8.81
N ALA A 8 -14.85 1.14 8.72
CA ALA A 8 -14.16 0.63 7.54
C ALA A 8 -14.59 -0.76 7.06
N ASN A 9 -14.70 -0.93 5.73
CA ASN A 9 -13.85 -1.82 4.92
C ASN A 9 -14.21 -1.61 3.43
N ILE A 10 -13.30 -0.98 2.69
CA ILE A 10 -13.62 -0.37 1.40
C ILE A 10 -12.74 -0.93 0.28
N ILE A 11 -13.40 -1.22 -0.83
CA ILE A 11 -12.83 -1.80 -2.04
C ILE A 11 -12.58 -0.65 -3.01
N PHE A 12 -11.32 -0.44 -3.43
CA PHE A 12 -10.88 0.61 -4.35
C PHE A 12 -10.72 0.09 -5.77
N ALA A 13 -11.03 0.91 -6.77
CA ALA A 13 -10.51 0.76 -8.14
C ALA A 13 -9.26 1.64 -8.31
N SER A 14 -8.15 1.09 -8.82
CA SER A 14 -6.84 1.72 -8.80
C SER A 14 -6.70 3.00 -9.67
N LEU A 15 -7.11 4.16 -9.14
CA LEU A 15 -6.87 5.45 -9.80
C LEU A 15 -5.99 6.35 -8.94
N PHE A 16 -4.79 6.68 -9.40
CA PHE A 16 -3.96 7.69 -8.75
C PHE A 16 -4.69 9.03 -8.76
N ILE A 17 -5.02 9.57 -7.59
CA ILE A 17 -5.50 10.95 -7.49
C ILE A 17 -4.30 11.87 -7.69
N GLN A 18 -4.36 12.63 -8.78
CA GLN A 18 -3.35 13.58 -9.18
C GLN A 18 -3.47 14.82 -8.29
N THR A 19 -2.65 14.94 -7.24
CA THR A 19 -2.52 16.22 -6.51
C THR A 19 -1.65 17.17 -7.31
N ALA A 20 -2.24 17.88 -8.27
CA ALA A 20 -1.55 18.94 -9.00
C ALA A 20 -1.20 20.10 -8.05
N GLY A 21 0.03 20.64 -8.16
CA GLY A 21 0.38 21.98 -7.65
C GLY A 21 1.16 22.08 -6.33
N CYS A 22 1.68 20.99 -5.75
CA CYS A 22 2.51 21.03 -4.54
C CYS A 22 3.99 20.65 -4.84
N GLU A 23 4.95 21.48 -4.41
CA GLU A 23 6.39 21.29 -4.69
C GLU A 23 6.94 19.94 -4.17
N GLN A 24 6.47 19.46 -3.02
CA GLN A 24 6.90 18.17 -2.46
C GLN A 24 6.23 16.99 -3.16
N THR A 25 5.04 17.17 -3.76
CA THR A 25 4.50 16.18 -4.71
C THR A 25 5.46 16.05 -5.90
N GLU A 26 6.02 17.16 -6.36
CA GLU A 26 6.99 17.18 -7.47
C GLU A 26 8.33 16.53 -7.08
N TYR A 27 8.82 16.75 -5.86
CA TYR A 27 9.98 16.04 -5.34
C TYR A 27 9.79 14.52 -5.41
N TRP A 28 8.69 14.01 -4.84
CA TRP A 28 8.46 12.57 -4.78
C TRP A 28 8.18 11.96 -6.15
N LYS A 29 7.42 12.64 -7.03
CA LYS A 29 7.22 12.20 -8.42
C LYS A 29 8.54 11.99 -9.16
N ASN A 30 9.44 12.96 -9.04
CA ASN A 30 10.77 12.88 -9.64
C ASN A 30 11.59 11.76 -9.02
N LYS A 31 11.60 11.65 -7.68
CA LYS A 31 12.40 10.68 -6.94
C LYS A 31 12.03 9.23 -7.27
N ILE A 32 10.75 8.95 -7.50
CA ILE A 32 10.25 7.59 -7.80
C ILE A 32 10.03 7.35 -9.30
N HIS A 33 10.30 8.33 -10.15
CA HIS A 33 10.15 8.26 -11.61
C HIS A 33 8.74 7.88 -12.11
N ILE A 34 7.68 8.31 -11.41
CA ILE A 34 6.30 7.94 -11.79
C ILE A 34 5.86 8.55 -13.13
N GLU A 35 6.37 9.72 -13.49
CA GLU A 35 5.99 10.40 -14.74
C GLU A 35 6.45 9.66 -15.99
N ASP A 36 7.50 8.83 -15.89
CA ASP A 36 7.92 7.95 -16.97
C ASP A 36 6.90 6.85 -17.26
N VAL A 37 6.13 6.42 -16.24
CA VAL A 37 5.08 5.41 -16.38
C VAL A 37 3.76 6.04 -16.81
N TRP A 38 3.46 7.25 -16.37
CA TRP A 38 2.26 8.00 -16.79
C TRP A 38 2.23 8.34 -18.28
N LYS A 39 3.35 8.21 -19.00
CA LYS A 39 3.38 8.25 -20.47
C LYS A 39 2.70 7.03 -21.10
N GLU A 40 2.66 5.90 -20.40
CA GLU A 40 2.11 4.62 -20.86
C GLU A 40 0.71 4.35 -20.30
N THR A 41 0.48 4.62 -19.01
CA THR A 41 -0.80 4.32 -18.33
C THR A 41 -1.00 5.18 -17.08
N TYR A 42 -2.26 5.48 -16.78
CA TYR A 42 -2.68 6.08 -15.51
C TYR A 42 -3.33 5.08 -14.56
N GLY A 43 -3.45 3.81 -14.96
CA GLY A 43 -4.13 2.75 -14.23
C GLY A 43 -5.13 2.00 -15.10
N ASN A 44 -5.84 1.05 -14.49
CA ASN A 44 -6.89 0.27 -15.13
C ASN A 44 -8.01 0.06 -14.12
N GLU A 45 -9.22 0.47 -14.47
CA GLU A 45 -10.41 0.39 -13.60
C GLU A 45 -10.78 -1.04 -13.18
N ASN A 46 -10.30 -2.06 -13.92
CA ASN A 46 -10.49 -3.46 -13.58
C ASN A 46 -9.49 -3.96 -12.51
N ILE A 47 -8.46 -3.18 -12.19
CA ILE A 47 -7.53 -3.49 -11.11
C ILE A 47 -8.09 -2.91 -9.82
N ILE A 48 -8.65 -3.80 -9.01
CA ILE A 48 -9.30 -3.45 -7.75
C ILE A 48 -8.33 -3.74 -6.59
N VAL A 49 -8.19 -2.78 -5.68
CA VAL A 49 -7.37 -2.82 -4.47
C VAL A 49 -8.29 -2.89 -3.24
N GLY A 50 -8.11 -3.88 -2.37
CA GLY A 50 -8.78 -3.89 -1.07
C GLY A 50 -8.00 -3.04 -0.07
N ILE A 51 -8.60 -1.97 0.47
CA ILE A 51 -7.97 -1.17 1.54
C ILE A 51 -8.48 -1.69 2.87
N ILE A 52 -7.60 -2.34 3.62
CA ILE A 52 -7.90 -2.85 4.97
C ILE A 52 -7.32 -1.83 5.96
N ASP A 53 -8.15 -0.87 6.39
CA ASP A 53 -7.76 0.23 7.28
C ASP A 53 -8.96 0.66 8.15
N SER A 54 -8.89 1.83 8.77
CA SER A 54 -9.88 2.47 9.66
C SER A 54 -11.04 3.17 8.93
N GLY A 55 -11.06 3.15 7.61
CA GLY A 55 -12.19 3.59 6.78
C GLY A 55 -11.78 4.65 5.76
N ILE A 56 -12.75 5.12 4.97
CA ILE A 56 -12.53 6.23 4.03
C ILE A 56 -13.71 7.19 4.13
N ASP A 57 -13.46 8.45 3.82
CA ASP A 57 -14.53 9.41 3.55
C ASP A 57 -15.14 9.12 2.18
N ILE A 58 -16.24 8.35 2.16
CA ILE A 58 -16.94 7.99 0.92
C ILE A 58 -17.62 9.16 0.21
N THR A 59 -17.66 10.34 0.85
CA THR A 59 -18.28 11.54 0.30
C THR A 59 -17.28 12.47 -0.39
N SER A 60 -15.98 12.13 -0.34
CA SER A 60 -14.92 12.92 -0.97
C SER A 60 -15.13 13.03 -2.48
N SER A 61 -15.05 14.26 -3.00
CA SER A 61 -15.25 14.52 -4.44
C SER A 61 -14.16 13.90 -5.32
N ASP A 62 -12.96 13.73 -4.77
CA ASP A 62 -11.80 13.08 -5.43
C ASP A 62 -11.90 11.54 -5.46
N LEU A 63 -12.62 10.94 -4.50
CA LEU A 63 -12.65 9.48 -4.33
C LEU A 63 -14.00 8.85 -4.69
N GLN A 64 -15.10 9.61 -4.70
CA GLN A 64 -16.45 9.06 -4.90
C GLN A 64 -16.62 8.26 -6.20
N SER A 65 -15.86 8.59 -7.26
CA SER A 65 -15.94 7.89 -8.55
C SER A 65 -15.16 6.57 -8.58
N VAL A 66 -14.38 6.26 -7.54
CA VAL A 66 -13.44 5.12 -7.50
C VAL A 66 -13.63 4.22 -6.26
N ILE A 67 -14.63 4.52 -5.44
CA ILE A 67 -14.99 3.76 -4.23
C ILE A 67 -16.12 2.75 -4.54
N TYR A 68 -15.92 1.49 -4.16
CA TYR A 68 -16.98 0.50 -3.99
C TYR A 68 -17.20 0.23 -2.50
N HIS A 69 -18.45 0.41 -2.03
CA HIS A 69 -18.83 0.21 -0.63
C HIS A 69 -19.37 -1.21 -0.37
N ASN A 70 -18.96 -1.83 0.73
CA ASN A 70 -19.47 -3.13 1.16
C ASN A 70 -20.68 -2.97 2.12
N ASP A 71 -21.91 -3.07 1.60
CA ASP A 71 -23.13 -2.94 2.42
C ASP A 71 -23.43 -4.13 3.35
N GLN A 72 -22.63 -5.21 3.30
CA GLN A 72 -22.89 -6.46 4.02
C GLN A 72 -22.13 -6.60 5.35
N GLU A 73 -21.40 -5.57 5.77
CA GLU A 73 -20.66 -5.59 7.02
C GLU A 73 -21.49 -5.11 8.21
N ILE A 74 -21.31 -5.77 9.36
CA ILE A 74 -21.91 -5.39 10.64
C ILE A 74 -20.79 -4.94 11.57
N SER A 75 -20.63 -3.62 11.74
CA SER A 75 -19.69 -3.01 12.69
C SER A 75 -19.91 -3.55 14.12
N ASN A 76 -18.82 -3.79 14.87
CA ASN A 76 -18.81 -4.12 16.31
C ASN A 76 -19.38 -5.50 16.74
N ASN A 77 -19.29 -6.55 15.91
CA ASN A 77 -19.83 -7.88 16.26
C ASN A 77 -18.83 -8.90 16.88
N GLN A 78 -17.62 -8.47 17.26
CA GLN A 78 -16.60 -9.25 18.00
C GLN A 78 -16.03 -10.49 17.25
N VAL A 79 -15.96 -10.48 15.92
CA VAL A 79 -15.31 -11.54 15.12
C VAL A 79 -14.31 -10.96 14.11
N ASP A 80 -13.01 -10.99 14.45
CA ASP A 80 -11.82 -10.76 13.60
C ASP A 80 -12.07 -10.00 12.26
N ASP A 81 -12.40 -8.71 12.33
CA ASP A 81 -12.84 -7.88 11.19
C ASP A 81 -11.88 -7.94 9.97
N VAL A 82 -10.57 -7.94 10.22
CA VAL A 82 -9.53 -8.03 9.18
C VAL A 82 -9.61 -9.34 8.38
N VAL A 83 -9.79 -10.48 9.04
CA VAL A 83 -9.83 -11.79 8.38
C VAL A 83 -11.07 -11.87 7.48
N ASN A 84 -12.19 -11.35 7.96
CA ASN A 84 -13.44 -11.29 7.20
C ASN A 84 -13.32 -10.33 6.00
N ALA A 85 -12.70 -9.18 6.18
CA ALA A 85 -12.48 -8.20 5.12
C ALA A 85 -11.61 -8.78 3.98
N ILE A 86 -10.50 -9.45 4.32
CA ILE A 86 -9.65 -10.15 3.34
C ILE A 86 -10.46 -11.22 2.61
N LYS A 87 -11.15 -12.09 3.34
CA LYS A 87 -11.95 -13.18 2.76
C LYS A 87 -13.05 -12.66 1.84
N TYR A 88 -13.75 -11.60 2.25
CA TYR A 88 -14.80 -10.97 1.46
C TYR A 88 -14.23 -10.37 0.18
N GLY A 89 -13.19 -9.53 0.27
CA GLY A 89 -12.55 -8.92 -0.89
C GLY A 89 -12.03 -9.97 -1.86
N TYR A 90 -11.40 -11.02 -1.36
CA TYR A 90 -10.87 -12.11 -2.18
C TYR A 90 -11.97 -12.84 -2.94
N ASN A 91 -13.09 -13.15 -2.27
CA ASN A 91 -14.27 -13.77 -2.90
C ASN A 91 -14.95 -12.85 -3.94
N LYS A 92 -14.75 -11.54 -3.84
CA LYS A 92 -15.18 -10.55 -4.84
C LYS A 92 -14.19 -10.38 -6.00
N GLY A 93 -13.10 -11.14 -6.02
CA GLY A 93 -12.10 -11.10 -7.10
C GLY A 93 -10.93 -10.15 -6.84
N ILE A 94 -10.85 -9.51 -5.68
CA ILE A 94 -9.72 -8.65 -5.32
C ILE A 94 -8.47 -9.52 -5.13
N ARG A 95 -7.36 -9.06 -5.70
CA ARG A 95 -6.05 -9.73 -5.62
C ARG A 95 -4.92 -8.81 -5.19
N LEU A 96 -5.20 -7.56 -4.85
CA LEU A 96 -4.22 -6.62 -4.32
C LEU A 96 -4.82 -5.99 -3.05
N PHE A 97 -4.15 -6.12 -1.93
CA PHE A 97 -4.60 -5.62 -0.63
C PHE A 97 -3.56 -4.68 -0.04
N ASN A 98 -4.04 -3.52 0.39
CA ASN A 98 -3.27 -2.55 1.17
C ASN A 98 -3.53 -2.81 2.65
N CYS A 99 -2.45 -3.08 3.39
CA CYS A 99 -2.47 -3.30 4.83
C CYS A 99 -1.51 -2.30 5.49
N SER A 100 -1.92 -1.04 5.57
CA SER A 100 -1.14 0.09 6.11
C SER A 100 -1.02 0.09 7.65
N TRP A 101 -1.06 -1.10 8.25
CA TRP A 101 -1.02 -1.37 9.68
C TRP A 101 -0.12 -2.56 9.96
N ASP A 102 0.28 -2.68 11.22
CA ASP A 102 1.15 -3.74 11.71
C ASP A 102 0.81 -4.05 13.18
N MET A 103 1.19 -5.25 13.62
CA MET A 103 1.07 -5.72 15.00
C MET A 103 2.26 -6.61 15.37
N GLU A 104 2.65 -6.60 16.63
CA GLU A 104 3.77 -7.42 17.12
C GLU A 104 3.36 -8.87 17.43
N VAL A 105 2.06 -9.11 17.60
CA VAL A 105 1.53 -10.42 17.99
C VAL A 105 1.18 -11.24 16.75
N TYR A 106 1.76 -12.43 16.64
CA TYR A 106 1.43 -13.39 15.58
C TYR A 106 -0.03 -13.84 15.69
N SER A 107 -0.77 -13.78 14.58
CA SER A 107 -2.14 -14.28 14.48
C SER A 107 -2.22 -15.44 13.50
N GLU A 108 -2.48 -16.65 14.01
CA GLU A 108 -2.63 -17.86 13.19
C GLU A 108 -3.81 -17.76 12.21
N LYS A 109 -4.89 -17.10 12.62
CA LYS A 109 -6.05 -16.88 11.75
C LYS A 109 -5.70 -15.97 10.58
N LEU A 110 -4.98 -14.87 10.84
CA LEU A 110 -4.55 -13.94 9.79
C LEU A 110 -3.55 -14.61 8.84
N TYR A 111 -2.58 -15.34 9.37
CA TYR A 111 -1.65 -16.12 8.56
C TYR A 111 -2.38 -17.11 7.66
N THR A 112 -3.36 -17.84 8.22
CA THR A 112 -4.13 -18.85 7.48
C THR A 112 -4.91 -18.23 6.33
N ILE A 113 -5.65 -17.14 6.55
CA ILE A 113 -6.43 -16.53 5.46
C ILE A 113 -5.51 -15.94 4.37
N MET A 114 -4.40 -15.31 4.74
CA MET A 114 -3.44 -14.79 3.76
C MET A 114 -2.78 -15.92 2.95
N LYS A 115 -2.50 -17.05 3.59
CA LYS A 115 -1.97 -18.26 2.94
C LYS A 115 -2.99 -18.88 1.98
N GLU A 116 -4.26 -18.95 2.36
CA GLU A 116 -5.34 -19.45 1.51
C GLU A 116 -5.56 -18.55 0.28
N CYS A 117 -5.42 -17.24 0.43
CA CYS A 117 -5.46 -16.24 -0.65
C CYS A 117 -4.13 -16.17 -1.43
N SER A 118 -3.60 -17.34 -1.85
CA SER A 118 -2.24 -17.48 -2.35
C SER A 118 -1.90 -16.73 -3.64
N ASP A 119 -2.89 -16.36 -4.47
CA ASP A 119 -2.72 -15.55 -5.68
C ASP A 119 -3.01 -14.05 -5.45
N ALA A 120 -3.40 -13.66 -4.23
CA ALA A 120 -3.46 -12.25 -3.83
C ALA A 120 -2.05 -11.72 -3.54
N ILE A 121 -1.92 -10.39 -3.45
CA ILE A 121 -0.72 -9.66 -3.04
C ILE A 121 -1.13 -8.79 -1.85
N PHE A 122 -0.45 -8.93 -0.72
CA PHE A 122 -0.65 -8.13 0.47
C PHE A 122 0.53 -7.19 0.63
N VAL A 123 0.30 -5.88 0.57
CA VAL A 123 1.31 -4.85 0.77
C VAL A 123 1.18 -4.34 2.21
N CYS A 124 2.20 -4.56 3.02
CA CYS A 124 2.10 -4.51 4.47
C CYS A 124 3.12 -3.52 5.06
N SER A 125 2.73 -2.84 6.14
CA SER A 125 3.62 -1.98 6.92
C SER A 125 4.78 -2.78 7.53
N GLY A 126 6.01 -2.42 7.20
CA GLY A 126 7.26 -3.01 7.70
C GLY A 126 7.69 -2.46 9.06
N GLY A 127 6.74 -2.11 9.92
CA GLY A 127 7.00 -1.70 11.30
C GLY A 127 7.27 -0.21 11.47
N LYS A 128 7.21 0.21 12.73
CA LYS A 128 7.31 1.62 13.18
C LYS A 128 8.28 1.73 14.35
N ASN A 129 8.57 2.95 14.78
CA ASN A 129 9.39 3.26 15.96
C ASN A 129 10.86 2.81 15.82
N SER A 130 11.42 2.89 14.61
CA SER A 130 12.82 2.54 14.35
C SER A 130 13.15 1.09 14.75
N SER A 131 12.22 0.16 14.58
CA SER A 131 12.40 -1.23 14.98
C SER A 131 13.17 -2.03 13.93
N ASN A 132 14.08 -2.90 14.37
CA ASN A 132 14.70 -3.89 13.50
C ASN A 132 13.75 -5.08 13.34
N VAL A 133 13.12 -5.20 12.17
CA VAL A 133 12.09 -6.23 11.91
C VAL A 133 12.64 -7.65 11.79
N ASP A 134 13.96 -7.81 11.62
CA ASP A 134 14.62 -9.12 11.63
C ASP A 134 14.67 -9.70 13.06
N VAL A 135 14.62 -8.82 14.07
CA VAL A 135 14.62 -9.18 15.49
C VAL A 135 13.20 -9.12 16.07
N GLN A 136 12.55 -7.96 15.93
CA GLN A 136 11.19 -7.72 16.39
C GLN A 136 10.24 -7.80 15.21
N HIS A 137 9.75 -9.01 14.94
CA HIS A 137 8.86 -9.26 13.82
C HIS A 137 7.55 -8.48 13.97
N VAL A 138 7.06 -7.97 12.85
CA VAL A 138 5.76 -7.30 12.75
C VAL A 138 4.89 -8.00 11.73
N TYR A 139 3.62 -8.16 12.03
CA TYR A 139 2.66 -8.87 11.20
C TYR A 139 1.62 -7.90 10.66
N PRO A 140 1.16 -8.05 9.41
CA PRO A 140 1.36 -9.23 8.55
C PRO A 140 2.67 -9.26 7.75
N ALA A 141 3.44 -8.17 7.73
CA ALA A 141 4.58 -8.01 6.82
C ALA A 141 5.67 -9.09 6.95
N CYS A 142 5.96 -9.55 8.18
CA CYS A 142 6.96 -10.58 8.45
C CYS A 142 6.40 -12.00 8.50
N PHE A 143 5.17 -12.24 8.02
CA PHE A 143 4.75 -13.62 7.77
C PHE A 143 5.62 -14.23 6.68
N GLU A 144 6.05 -15.48 6.89
CA GLU A 144 6.77 -16.27 5.88
C GLU A 144 5.78 -16.76 4.81
N LEU A 145 5.32 -15.82 3.99
CA LEU A 145 4.38 -16.03 2.90
C LEU A 145 4.89 -15.34 1.62
N PRO A 146 4.88 -16.04 0.47
CA PRO A 146 5.38 -15.49 -0.79
C PRO A 146 4.55 -14.31 -1.28
N ASN A 147 3.31 -14.16 -0.79
CA ASN A 147 2.37 -13.13 -1.18
C ASN A 147 2.32 -11.89 -0.27
N ALA A 148 3.16 -11.79 0.76
CA ALA A 148 3.26 -10.61 1.62
C ALA A 148 4.47 -9.75 1.23
N ILE A 149 4.29 -8.45 0.99
CA ILE A 149 5.33 -7.48 0.67
C ILE A 149 5.52 -6.56 1.87
N CYS A 150 6.73 -6.50 2.40
CA CYS A 150 7.09 -5.72 3.58
C CYS A 150 7.66 -4.35 3.18
N VAL A 151 6.99 -3.26 3.57
CA VAL A 151 7.31 -1.92 3.10
C VAL A 151 7.85 -1.04 4.22
N GLY A 152 9.04 -0.48 4.02
CA GLY A 152 9.62 0.57 4.87
C GLY A 152 9.38 1.98 4.33
N GLY A 153 9.67 2.98 5.15
CA GLY A 153 9.53 4.39 4.84
C GLY A 153 10.86 5.09 4.54
N LEU A 154 10.85 5.98 3.55
CA LEU A 154 11.97 6.83 3.14
C LEU A 154 11.66 8.30 3.48
N GLY A 155 12.62 8.96 4.14
CA GLY A 155 12.56 10.38 4.44
C GLY A 155 12.94 11.25 3.24
N ILE A 156 12.65 12.55 3.32
CA ILE A 156 12.95 13.50 2.24
C ILE A 156 14.45 13.67 2.02
N ASN A 157 15.27 13.38 3.04
CA ASN A 157 16.73 13.34 2.96
C ASN A 157 17.27 12.13 2.17
N GLY A 158 16.39 11.28 1.64
CA GLY A 158 16.73 10.08 0.89
C GLY A 158 17.23 8.93 1.75
N LYS A 159 17.16 8.99 3.09
CA LYS A 159 17.51 7.90 4.00
C LYS A 159 16.24 7.24 4.53
N ILE A 160 16.39 6.12 5.23
CA ILE A 160 15.29 5.50 5.98
C ILE A 160 14.66 6.57 6.89
N TYR A 161 13.34 6.71 6.81
CA TYR A 161 12.56 7.63 7.63
C TYR A 161 12.73 7.28 9.10
N GLU A 162 12.90 8.28 9.97
CA GLU A 162 13.34 8.05 11.36
C GLU A 162 12.41 7.10 12.14
N PHE A 163 11.10 7.11 11.87
CA PHE A 163 10.14 6.22 12.51
C PHE A 163 9.83 4.93 11.74
N SER A 164 10.49 4.69 10.61
CA SER A 164 10.32 3.43 9.85
C SER A 164 10.99 2.26 10.56
N GLY A 165 10.39 1.07 10.47
CA GLY A 165 11.13 -0.17 10.67
C GLY A 165 12.22 -0.34 9.61
N TYR A 166 13.21 -1.19 9.93
CA TYR A 166 14.33 -1.52 9.05
C TYR A 166 14.76 -2.98 9.22
N GLY A 167 15.49 -3.52 8.24
CA GLY A 167 16.00 -4.89 8.28
C GLY A 167 16.02 -5.54 6.89
N GLU A 168 16.55 -6.76 6.82
CA GLU A 168 16.59 -7.59 5.62
C GLU A 168 15.20 -8.06 5.18
N LYS A 169 14.24 -8.13 6.12
CA LYS A 169 12.83 -8.42 5.81
C LYS A 169 12.10 -7.30 5.08
N ILE A 170 12.65 -6.09 4.96
CA ILE A 170 12.03 -5.01 4.18
C ILE A 170 12.28 -5.26 2.68
N ASP A 171 11.21 -5.44 1.91
CA ASP A 171 11.31 -5.65 0.46
C ASP A 171 11.62 -4.34 -0.29
N ILE A 172 11.11 -3.21 0.19
CA ILE A 172 11.24 -1.90 -0.47
C ILE A 172 11.00 -0.75 0.52
N TYR A 173 11.78 0.34 0.40
CA TYR A 173 11.50 1.61 1.06
C TYR A 173 10.83 2.59 0.09
N ALA A 174 9.74 3.22 0.51
CA ALA A 174 8.94 4.15 -0.30
C ALA A 174 8.68 5.47 0.45
N PRO A 175 8.20 6.54 -0.21
CA PRO A 175 8.02 7.86 0.41
C PRO A 175 7.22 7.80 1.73
N ALA A 176 7.73 8.46 2.79
CA ALA A 176 7.12 8.45 4.11
C ALA A 176 7.11 9.81 4.83
N GLU A 177 7.88 10.80 4.35
CA GLU A 177 8.00 12.11 5.02
C GLU A 177 7.54 13.23 4.06
N LYS A 178 6.80 14.21 4.59
CA LYS A 178 6.28 15.37 3.85
C LYS A 178 5.56 15.00 2.55
N VAL A 179 4.65 14.03 2.64
CA VAL A 179 3.78 13.66 1.51
C VAL A 179 2.48 14.45 1.61
N TYR A 180 2.09 15.12 0.52
CA TYR A 180 0.83 15.87 0.47
C TYR A 180 -0.33 14.91 0.21
N CYS A 181 -1.19 14.73 1.20
CA CYS A 181 -2.27 13.74 1.20
C CYS A 181 -3.63 14.41 1.24
N LEU A 182 -4.61 13.77 0.59
CA LEU A 182 -6.03 14.04 0.77
C LEU A 182 -6.46 13.59 2.18
N MET A 183 -7.23 14.43 2.82
CA MET A 183 -7.81 14.25 4.14
C MET A 183 -9.34 14.31 4.02
N PRO A 184 -10.09 13.87 5.05
CA PRO A 184 -11.55 14.02 5.07
C PRO A 184 -11.99 15.46 4.78
N GLU A 185 -13.22 15.60 4.30
CA GLU A 185 -13.80 16.91 3.94
C GLU A 185 -13.08 17.62 2.77
N ASP A 186 -12.48 16.84 1.85
CA ASP A 186 -11.74 17.32 0.68
C ASP A 186 -10.64 18.35 1.03
N THR A 187 -10.01 18.15 2.18
CA THR A 187 -8.87 18.96 2.63
C THR A 187 -7.56 18.25 2.29
N TYR A 188 -6.45 19.00 2.25
CA TYR A 188 -5.13 18.41 1.99
C TYR A 188 -4.11 18.95 2.98
N THR A 189 -3.21 18.08 3.41
CA THR A 189 -2.10 18.45 4.31
C THR A 189 -0.89 17.58 4.03
N TYR A 190 0.28 18.03 4.48
CA TYR A 190 1.42 17.13 4.60
C TYR A 190 1.15 16.11 5.71
N SER A 191 1.41 14.86 5.40
CA SER A 191 1.35 13.73 6.30
C SER A 191 2.63 12.92 6.20
N GLU A 192 2.90 12.12 7.22
CA GLU A 192 4.11 11.34 7.37
C GLU A 192 3.78 9.98 7.99
N GLY A 193 4.51 8.94 7.59
CA GLY A 193 4.36 7.60 8.12
C GLY A 193 4.49 6.50 7.07
N VAL A 194 4.85 5.32 7.53
CA VAL A 194 5.01 4.11 6.70
C VAL A 194 3.71 3.70 6.01
N SER A 195 2.54 4.03 6.59
CA SER A 195 1.23 3.83 5.95
C SER A 195 1.14 4.50 4.57
N ILE A 196 1.78 5.65 4.40
CA ILE A 196 1.86 6.35 3.10
C ILE A 196 2.75 5.57 2.13
N SER A 197 3.87 5.03 2.62
CA SER A 197 4.78 4.19 1.83
C SER A 197 4.08 2.94 1.31
N VAL A 198 3.27 2.28 2.14
CA VAL A 198 2.45 1.12 1.77
C VAL A 198 1.47 1.49 0.65
N ALA A 199 0.84 2.68 0.71
CA ALA A 199 -0.01 3.19 -0.35
C ALA A 199 0.75 3.44 -1.67
N TYR A 200 1.93 4.05 -1.64
CA TYR A 200 2.77 4.24 -2.84
C TYR A 200 3.15 2.91 -3.50
N VAL A 201 3.58 1.92 -2.72
CA VAL A 201 3.94 0.59 -3.25
C VAL A 201 2.69 -0.10 -3.82
N THR A 202 1.55 -0.02 -3.13
CA THR A 202 0.28 -0.57 -3.62
C THR A 202 -0.12 0.03 -4.95
N GLY A 203 -0.11 1.36 -5.07
CA GLY A 203 -0.41 2.06 -6.32
C GLY A 203 0.55 1.68 -7.44
N THR A 204 1.84 1.56 -7.14
CA THR A 204 2.85 1.12 -8.11
C THR A 204 2.57 -0.30 -8.63
N ILE A 205 2.21 -1.23 -7.75
CA ILE A 205 1.83 -2.59 -8.15
C ILE A 205 0.56 -2.56 -8.99
N ALA A 206 -0.42 -1.72 -8.64
CA ALA A 206 -1.63 -1.56 -9.44
C ALA A 206 -1.34 -1.01 -10.85
N LEU A 207 -0.43 -0.03 -10.98
CA LEU A 207 0.05 0.46 -12.27
C LEU A 207 0.76 -0.65 -13.06
N ALA A 208 1.66 -1.40 -12.44
CA ALA A 208 2.33 -2.52 -13.09
C ALA A 208 1.31 -3.57 -13.60
N LYS A 209 0.28 -3.87 -12.80
CA LYS A 209 -0.82 -4.76 -13.19
C LYS A 209 -1.75 -4.17 -14.24
N SER A 210 -1.83 -2.85 -14.37
CA SER A 210 -2.56 -2.21 -15.46
C SER A 210 -1.92 -2.51 -16.83
N ILE A 211 -0.58 -2.60 -16.86
CA ILE A 211 0.21 -2.94 -18.06
C ILE A 211 0.19 -4.46 -18.29
N ASN A 212 0.42 -5.24 -17.24
CA ASN A 212 0.36 -6.71 -17.30
C ASN A 212 -0.52 -7.26 -16.16
N PRO A 213 -1.83 -7.50 -16.42
CA PRO A 213 -2.77 -7.98 -15.41
C PRO A 213 -2.39 -9.33 -14.78
N THR A 214 -1.57 -10.15 -15.48
CA THR A 214 -1.19 -11.49 -15.04
C THR A 214 0.00 -11.54 -14.08
N LEU A 215 0.59 -10.39 -13.74
CA LEU A 215 1.73 -10.33 -12.81
C LEU A 215 1.40 -10.98 -11.46
N LYS A 216 2.24 -11.94 -11.07
CA LYS A 216 2.19 -12.64 -9.78
C LYS A 216 3.05 -11.93 -8.74
N CYS A 217 2.82 -12.21 -7.45
CA CYS A 217 3.57 -11.59 -6.36
C CYS A 217 5.09 -11.82 -6.47
N GLU A 218 5.52 -13.02 -6.84
CA GLU A 218 6.94 -13.36 -7.01
C GLU A 218 7.63 -12.45 -8.05
N GLU A 219 7.00 -12.24 -9.20
CA GLU A 219 7.53 -11.36 -10.24
C GLU A 219 7.55 -9.88 -9.78
N ILE A 220 6.54 -9.46 -9.02
CA ILE A 220 6.50 -8.12 -8.40
C ILE A 220 7.65 -7.97 -7.39
N LYS A 221 7.88 -8.95 -6.50
CA LYS A 221 8.99 -8.92 -5.54
C LYS A 221 10.34 -8.84 -6.25
N ASN A 222 10.55 -9.64 -7.31
CA ASN A 222 11.76 -9.57 -8.14
C ASN A 222 11.95 -8.18 -8.77
N ARG A 223 10.87 -7.50 -9.17
CA ARG A 223 10.92 -6.11 -9.65
C ARG A 223 11.28 -5.12 -8.54
N LEU A 224 10.68 -5.27 -7.35
CA LEU A 224 10.96 -4.44 -6.18
C LEU A 224 12.43 -4.56 -5.74
N HIS A 225 12.95 -5.78 -5.59
CA HIS A 225 14.33 -6.01 -5.15
C HIS A 225 15.39 -5.48 -6.13
N ARG A 226 15.05 -5.40 -7.43
CA ARG A 226 15.92 -4.75 -8.44
C ARG A 226 16.00 -3.24 -8.32
N CYS A 227 15.08 -2.62 -7.58
CA CYS A 227 15.10 -1.18 -7.32
C CYS A 227 16.08 -0.87 -6.18
N TYR A 228 17.37 -1.18 -6.38
CA TYR A 228 18.38 -1.04 -5.36
C TYR A 228 19.10 0.31 -5.43
N ASN A 229 19.30 0.96 -4.28
CA ASN A 229 20.14 2.14 -4.16
C ASN A 229 21.50 1.74 -3.58
N GLU A 230 22.54 1.78 -4.41
CA GLU A 230 23.91 1.37 -4.04
C GLU A 230 24.52 2.23 -2.95
N GLU A 231 24.23 3.54 -2.92
CA GLU A 231 24.81 4.46 -1.94
C GLU A 231 24.27 4.22 -0.52
N LEU A 232 22.98 3.86 -0.44
CA LEU A 232 22.29 3.61 0.82
C LEU A 232 22.28 2.14 1.22
N ASN A 233 22.64 1.25 0.28
CA ASN A 233 22.62 -0.20 0.44
C ASN A 233 21.22 -0.72 0.89
N ILE A 234 20.15 -0.20 0.26
CA ILE A 234 18.75 -0.59 0.51
C ILE A 234 17.92 -0.54 -0.78
N PRO A 235 16.82 -1.31 -0.87
CA PRO A 235 15.86 -1.19 -1.97
C PRO A 235 15.01 0.09 -1.83
N VAL A 236 14.95 0.94 -2.85
CA VAL A 236 14.19 2.20 -2.88
C VAL A 236 13.22 2.20 -4.06
N LEU A 237 11.97 2.58 -3.81
CA LEU A 237 10.89 2.59 -4.80
C LEU A 237 11.27 3.35 -6.09
N ASP A 238 11.22 2.64 -7.22
CA ASP A 238 11.39 3.17 -8.56
C ASP A 238 10.24 2.65 -9.44
N VAL A 239 9.23 3.49 -9.65
CA VAL A 239 7.97 3.12 -10.32
C VAL A 239 8.24 2.67 -11.75
N LYS A 240 9.17 3.33 -12.45
CA LYS A 240 9.55 2.96 -13.82
C LYS A 240 10.11 1.55 -13.87
N LYS A 241 11.12 1.23 -13.05
CA LYS A 241 11.75 -0.11 -13.04
C LYS A 241 10.76 -1.22 -12.67
N ILE A 242 9.75 -0.90 -11.87
CA ILE A 242 8.73 -1.87 -11.46
C ILE A 242 7.69 -2.09 -12.55
N CYS A 243 7.23 -1.02 -13.22
CA CYS A 243 6.15 -1.11 -14.20
C CYS A 243 6.65 -1.52 -15.59
N ILE A 244 7.78 -0.97 -16.03
CA ILE A 244 8.31 -1.11 -17.39
C ILE A 244 9.52 -2.06 -17.34
N GLN A 245 9.42 -3.20 -18.02
CA GLN A 245 10.57 -4.10 -18.21
C GLN A 245 11.37 -3.62 -19.42
N GLU A 246 12.66 -3.33 -19.21
CA GLU A 246 13.64 -3.09 -20.28
C GLU A 246 14.07 -4.38 -20.97
#